data_AF-A0A3S8VTA3-F1
#
_entry.id   AF-A0A3S8VTA3-F1
#
_cell.length_a   1.000
_cell.length_b   1.000
_cell.length_c   1.000
_cell.angle_alpha   90.00
_cell.angle_beta   90.00
_cell.angle_gamma   90.00
#
_symmetry.space_group_name_H-M   'P 1'
#
loop_
_entity.id
_entity.type
_entity.pdbx_description
1 polymer ?
#
loop_
_entity_poly.entity_id
_entity_poly.type
_entity_poly.pdbx_seq_one_letter_code
_entity_poly.pdbx_strand_id
1 'polypeptide(L)'
;MRLLPPEIWIALRSDIDLKEYEDEDAAAIRAGDIAVYDVAIIEPRTDENWDEPKEWTFLDSCGNYFGNPGQDNVYSHPRQISDENLRFYVIDMWMFNLGIRQGDLIHYGGKVHAVLGLECEPYDMDAVGYATGYLVCRPAAGGALVRVSAENATRRVLELT
;
A
#
# COMPACT_ATOMS: atom_id res chain seq x y z
N MET A 1 -5.61 22.94 -8.60
CA MET A 1 -6.17 22.42 -7.35
C MET A 1 -5.30 21.22 -6.97
N ARG A 2 -4.62 21.23 -5.82
CA ARG A 2 -3.83 20.05 -5.39
C ARG A 2 -4.83 19.03 -4.86
N LEU A 3 -5.04 17.96 -5.61
CA LEU A 3 -5.81 16.81 -5.12
C LEU A 3 -5.06 16.25 -3.90
N LEU A 4 -5.76 16.03 -2.80
CA LEU A 4 -5.19 15.30 -1.67
C LEU A 4 -4.87 13.87 -2.14
N PRO A 5 -3.74 13.30 -1.74
CA PRO A 5 -3.40 11.94 -2.12
C PRO A 5 -4.40 10.94 -1.53
N PRO A 6 -4.57 9.74 -2.13
CA PRO A 6 -5.34 8.67 -1.54
C PRO A 6 -4.83 8.30 -0.14
N GLU A 7 -5.76 8.05 0.77
CA GLU A 7 -5.54 7.59 2.14
C GLU A 7 -5.82 6.09 2.27
N ILE A 8 -5.25 5.48 3.30
CA ILE A 8 -5.38 4.06 3.59
C ILE A 8 -6.17 3.93 4.87
N TRP A 9 -7.34 3.33 4.75
CA TRP A 9 -8.25 3.09 5.85
C TRP A 9 -8.12 1.64 6.30
N ILE A 10 -7.80 1.46 7.58
CA ILE A 10 -7.65 0.16 8.21
C ILE A 10 -8.78 0.03 9.22
N ALA A 11 -9.61 -0.99 9.07
CA ALA A 11 -10.78 -1.22 9.89
C ALA A 11 -10.72 -2.61 10.53
N LEU A 12 -10.89 -2.67 11.85
CA LEU A 12 -10.97 -3.94 12.56
C LEU A 12 -12.19 -4.72 12.05
N ARG A 13 -11.95 -5.95 11.65
CA ARG A 13 -13.01 -6.85 11.21
C ARG A 13 -13.63 -7.53 12.43
N SER A 14 -14.92 -7.24 12.66
CA SER A 14 -15.65 -7.70 13.84
C SER A 14 -16.49 -8.97 13.60
N ASP A 15 -16.61 -9.41 12.36
CA ASP A 15 -17.50 -10.50 11.92
C ASP A 15 -16.75 -11.77 11.50
N ILE A 16 -15.54 -11.98 12.02
CA ILE A 16 -14.70 -13.14 11.66
C ILE A 16 -15.28 -14.47 12.18
N ASP A 17 -15.30 -15.50 11.33
CA ASP A 17 -15.48 -16.88 11.76
C ASP A 17 -14.12 -17.54 11.95
N LEU A 18 -13.76 -17.83 13.21
CA LEU A 18 -12.47 -18.43 13.56
C LEU A 18 -12.24 -19.81 12.92
N LYS A 19 -13.27 -20.46 12.38
CA LYS A 19 -13.13 -21.73 11.64
C LYS A 19 -12.54 -21.56 10.24
N GLU A 20 -12.49 -20.34 9.74
CA GLU A 20 -11.88 -20.02 8.44
C GLU A 20 -10.34 -19.88 8.54
N TYR A 21 -9.79 -19.95 9.76
CA TYR A 21 -8.39 -19.74 10.05
C TYR A 21 -7.73 -21.01 10.56
N GLU A 22 -6.43 -21.13 10.34
CA GLU A 22 -5.62 -22.21 10.92
C GLU A 22 -5.67 -22.15 12.45
N ASP A 23 -5.54 -23.31 13.10
CA ASP A 23 -5.71 -23.42 14.56
C ASP A 23 -4.78 -22.50 15.35
N GLU A 24 -3.57 -22.25 14.84
CA GLU A 24 -2.56 -21.36 15.41
C GLU A 24 -3.03 -19.89 15.35
N ASP A 25 -3.45 -19.41 14.18
CA ASP A 25 -3.96 -18.05 14.01
C ASP A 25 -5.24 -17.83 14.80
N ALA A 26 -6.16 -18.79 14.77
CA ALA A 26 -7.39 -18.74 15.54
C ALA A 26 -7.12 -18.70 17.06
N ALA A 27 -6.07 -19.37 17.54
CA ALA A 27 -5.65 -19.28 18.94
C ALA A 27 -5.06 -17.90 19.28
N ALA A 28 -4.20 -17.36 18.41
CA ALA A 28 -3.60 -16.04 18.58
C ALA A 28 -4.67 -14.92 18.57
N ILE A 29 -5.67 -15.01 17.70
CA ILE A 29 -6.81 -14.07 17.69
C ILE A 29 -7.58 -14.14 19.02
N ARG A 30 -7.87 -15.34 19.52
CA ARG A 30 -8.58 -15.52 20.81
C ARG A 30 -7.78 -14.98 21.99
N ALA A 31 -6.45 -15.12 21.95
CA ALA A 31 -5.55 -14.59 22.96
C ALA A 31 -5.43 -13.05 22.91
N GLY A 32 -5.83 -12.45 21.79
CA GLY A 32 -5.67 -11.02 21.54
C GLY A 32 -4.25 -10.64 21.13
N ASP A 33 -3.47 -11.60 20.64
CA ASP A 33 -2.10 -11.37 20.18
C ASP A 33 -2.09 -10.79 18.76
N ILE A 34 -3.07 -11.18 17.94
CA ILE A 34 -3.29 -10.65 16.59
C ILE A 34 -4.78 -10.29 16.40
N ALA A 35 -5.05 -9.41 15.45
CA ALA A 35 -6.40 -9.03 15.03
C ALA A 35 -6.51 -9.08 13.50
N VAL A 36 -7.75 -9.23 13.01
CA VAL A 36 -8.05 -9.28 11.57
C VAL A 36 -8.59 -7.94 11.12
N TYR A 37 -8.07 -7.42 10.02
CA TYR A 37 -8.38 -6.12 9.46
C TYR A 37 -8.83 -6.22 8.01
N ASP A 38 -9.72 -5.31 7.63
CA ASP A 38 -9.94 -4.93 6.25
C ASP A 38 -9.18 -3.63 5.96
N VAL A 39 -8.55 -3.57 4.79
CA VAL A 39 -7.77 -2.42 4.34
C VAL A 39 -8.41 -1.90 3.07
N ALA A 40 -8.73 -0.61 3.05
CA ALA A 40 -9.29 0.07 1.90
C ALA A 40 -8.44 1.27 1.52
N ILE A 41 -8.43 1.59 0.24
CA ILE A 41 -7.81 2.79 -0.30
C ILE A 41 -8.94 3.74 -0.67
N ILE A 42 -8.91 4.92 -0.08
CA ILE A 42 -9.94 5.94 -0.24
C ILE A 42 -9.31 7.22 -0.75
N GLU A 43 -10.02 7.96 -1.58
CA GLU A 43 -9.61 9.31 -1.95
C GLU A 43 -10.75 10.29 -1.69
N PRO A 44 -10.45 11.55 -1.34
CA PRO A 44 -11.51 12.53 -1.18
C PRO A 44 -12.22 12.77 -2.51
N ARG A 45 -13.54 12.74 -2.50
CA ARG A 45 -14.37 12.93 -3.70
C ARG A 45 -14.18 14.34 -4.25
N THR A 46 -13.83 14.48 -5.54
CA THR A 46 -13.42 15.77 -6.15
C THR A 46 -14.33 16.29 -7.26
N ASP A 47 -15.45 15.62 -7.53
CA ASP A 47 -16.41 15.96 -8.59
C ASP A 47 -17.38 17.10 -8.22
N GLU A 48 -17.41 17.50 -6.96
CA GLU A 48 -18.24 18.59 -6.47
C GLU A 48 -17.36 19.62 -5.73
N ASN A 49 -17.50 20.91 -6.05
CA ASN A 49 -16.75 22.04 -5.47
C ASN A 49 -17.00 22.19 -3.96
N TRP A 50 -16.47 21.29 -3.16
CA TRP A 50 -16.48 21.38 -1.70
C TRP A 50 -15.08 21.78 -1.23
N ASP A 51 -14.99 22.88 -0.49
CA ASP A 51 -13.74 23.32 0.15
C ASP A 51 -13.23 22.28 1.20
N GLU A 52 -14.08 21.33 1.59
CA GLU A 52 -13.77 20.19 2.46
C GLU A 52 -14.54 18.95 1.95
N PRO A 53 -13.85 17.85 1.56
CA PRO A 53 -14.51 16.63 1.10
C PRO A 53 -15.25 15.97 2.27
N LYS A 54 -16.59 15.90 2.18
CA LYS A 54 -17.44 15.18 3.15
C LYS A 54 -17.64 13.71 2.80
N GLU A 55 -17.25 13.32 1.59
CA GLU A 55 -17.44 12.00 1.05
C GLU A 55 -16.12 11.46 0.50
N TRP A 56 -15.93 10.16 0.69
CA TRP A 56 -14.75 9.43 0.26
C TRP A 56 -15.11 8.52 -0.91
N THR A 57 -14.31 8.57 -1.96
CA THR A 57 -14.36 7.63 -3.07
C THR A 57 -13.52 6.42 -2.71
N PHE A 58 -14.14 5.24 -2.78
CA PHE A 58 -13.45 3.97 -2.62
C PHE A 58 -12.72 3.61 -3.91
N LEU A 59 -11.41 3.35 -3.81
CA LEU A 59 -10.57 2.96 -4.94
C LEU A 59 -10.37 1.45 -5.00
N ASP A 60 -10.02 0.85 -3.87
CA ASP A 60 -9.70 -0.58 -3.77
C ASP A 60 -9.79 -1.08 -2.33
N SER A 61 -9.90 -2.40 -2.13
CA SER A 61 -9.71 -3.02 -0.82
C SER A 61 -9.18 -4.44 -0.89
N CYS A 62 -8.60 -4.86 0.23
CA CYS A 62 -8.31 -6.25 0.50
C CYS A 62 -8.59 -6.53 1.98
N GLY A 63 -9.13 -7.73 2.24
CA GLY A 63 -9.58 -8.14 3.56
C GLY A 63 -8.76 -9.30 4.11
N ASN A 64 -9.05 -9.65 5.36
CA ASN A 64 -8.38 -10.74 6.10
C ASN A 64 -6.88 -10.47 6.36
N TYR A 65 -6.49 -9.23 6.61
CA TYR A 65 -5.12 -8.91 7.03
C TYR A 65 -4.92 -9.14 8.51
N PHE A 66 -3.89 -9.89 8.87
CA PHE A 66 -3.46 -9.98 10.26
C PHE A 66 -2.63 -8.76 10.64
N GLY A 67 -2.84 -8.26 11.85
CA GLY A 67 -2.06 -7.18 12.41
C GLY A 67 -2.08 -7.20 13.93
N ASN A 68 -1.30 -6.30 14.54
CA ASN A 68 -1.36 -6.07 15.97
C ASN A 68 -2.70 -5.41 16.33
N PRO A 69 -3.30 -5.72 17.50
CA PRO A 69 -4.50 -5.06 17.95
C PRO A 69 -4.34 -3.53 18.07
N GLY A 70 -5.41 -2.79 17.75
CA GLY A 70 -5.47 -1.32 17.85
C GLY A 70 -4.85 -0.56 16.67
N GLN A 71 -4.67 -1.21 15.51
CA GLN A 71 -4.16 -0.58 14.30
C GLN A 71 -5.21 0.17 13.46
N ASP A 72 -6.49 0.04 13.81
CA ASP A 72 -7.61 0.65 13.10
C ASP A 72 -7.48 2.18 13.08
N ASN A 73 -7.26 2.73 11.89
CA ASN A 73 -7.05 4.16 11.69
C ASN A 73 -7.11 4.52 10.20
N VAL A 74 -7.00 5.82 9.90
CA VAL A 74 -6.79 6.36 8.56
C VAL A 74 -5.37 6.90 8.47
N TYR A 75 -4.62 6.45 7.47
CA TYR A 75 -3.23 6.82 7.23
C TYR A 75 -3.11 7.52 5.88
N SER A 76 -2.64 8.76 5.88
CA SER A 76 -2.35 9.51 4.66
C SER A 76 -0.98 9.19 4.07
N HIS A 77 -0.14 8.43 4.79
CA HIS A 77 1.15 7.96 4.29
C HIS A 77 1.63 6.71 5.06
N PRO A 78 2.22 5.69 4.40
CA PRO A 78 2.71 4.48 5.08
C PRO A 78 3.75 4.72 6.18
N ARG A 79 4.43 5.88 6.21
CA ARG A 79 5.38 6.23 7.29
C ARG A 79 4.70 6.51 8.62
N GLN A 80 3.37 6.65 8.62
CA GLN A 80 2.56 6.80 9.82
C GLN A 80 2.25 5.45 10.47
N ILE A 81 2.56 4.34 9.79
CA ILE A 81 2.39 2.97 10.28
C ILE A 81 3.78 2.49 10.71
N SER A 82 3.87 1.82 11.87
CA SER A 82 5.14 1.28 12.34
C SER A 82 5.65 0.19 11.39
N ASP A 83 6.98 0.03 11.26
CA ASP A 83 7.52 -0.96 10.31
C ASP A 83 7.07 -2.40 10.64
N GLU A 84 6.90 -2.71 11.93
CA GLU A 84 6.36 -3.99 12.41
C GLU A 84 4.92 -4.24 11.95
N ASN A 85 4.13 -3.18 11.81
CA ASN A 85 2.76 -3.27 11.32
C ASN A 85 2.77 -3.24 9.78
N LEU A 86 3.66 -2.43 9.20
CA LEU A 86 3.78 -2.19 7.78
C LEU A 86 4.09 -3.47 6.99
N ARG A 87 4.85 -4.39 7.59
CA ARG A 87 5.19 -5.69 6.99
C ARG A 87 3.95 -6.53 6.62
N PHE A 88 2.81 -6.32 7.30
CA PHE A 88 1.57 -7.07 7.05
C PHE A 88 0.84 -6.68 5.76
N TYR A 89 1.25 -5.61 5.08
CA TYR A 89 0.51 -5.05 3.95
C TYR A 89 1.27 -5.18 2.62
N VAL A 90 0.50 -5.34 1.55
CA VAL A 90 1.05 -5.58 0.20
C VAL A 90 1.40 -4.25 -0.49
N ILE A 91 2.47 -4.27 -1.30
CA ILE A 91 2.99 -3.11 -2.04
C ILE A 91 1.99 -2.49 -3.03
N ASP A 92 1.04 -3.27 -3.55
CA ASP A 92 -0.04 -2.79 -4.42
C ASP A 92 -0.90 -1.75 -3.72
N MET A 93 -1.21 -1.94 -2.44
CA MET A 93 -1.97 -0.99 -1.63
C MET A 93 -1.20 0.31 -1.41
N TRP A 94 0.12 0.22 -1.30
CA TRP A 94 0.96 1.42 -1.15
C TRP A 94 1.07 2.22 -2.45
N MET A 95 1.04 1.59 -3.62
CA MET A 95 1.25 2.31 -4.89
C MET A 95 0.25 3.45 -5.12
N PHE A 96 -1.01 3.28 -4.69
CA PHE A 96 -2.01 4.35 -4.75
C PHE A 96 -1.60 5.56 -3.91
N ASN A 97 -1.10 5.32 -2.70
CA ASN A 97 -0.59 6.38 -1.83
C ASN A 97 0.72 7.00 -2.38
N LEU A 98 1.56 6.19 -3.03
CA LEU A 98 2.78 6.68 -3.69
C LEU A 98 2.50 7.48 -4.97
N GLY A 99 1.26 7.45 -5.47
CA GLY A 99 0.88 8.10 -6.73
C GLY A 99 1.58 7.50 -7.96
N ILE A 100 2.05 6.25 -7.87
CA ILE A 100 2.76 5.56 -8.95
C ILE A 100 1.82 4.54 -9.59
N ARG A 101 1.65 4.63 -10.90
CA ARG A 101 0.79 3.77 -11.71
C ARG A 101 1.60 3.08 -12.80
N GLN A 102 1.07 1.96 -13.30
CA GLN A 102 1.58 1.35 -14.51
C GLN A 102 1.50 2.37 -15.67
N GLY A 103 2.61 2.55 -16.39
CA GLY A 103 2.75 3.56 -17.44
C GLY A 103 3.53 4.80 -17.01
N ASP A 104 3.65 5.07 -15.71
CA ASP A 104 4.38 6.25 -15.23
C ASP A 104 5.87 6.19 -15.54
N LEU A 105 6.51 7.36 -15.61
CA LEU A 105 7.94 7.49 -15.84
C LEU A 105 8.68 7.86 -14.55
N ILE A 106 9.71 7.09 -14.23
CA ILE A 106 10.58 7.33 -13.07
C ILE A 106 12.04 7.51 -13.46
N HIS A 107 12.79 8.28 -12.67
CA HIS A 107 14.24 8.35 -12.76
C HIS A 107 14.89 7.30 -11.87
N TYR A 108 15.75 6.44 -12.42
CA TYR A 108 16.53 5.48 -11.64
C TYR A 108 17.91 5.30 -12.25
N GLY A 109 18.96 5.28 -11.41
CA GLY A 109 20.35 5.17 -11.90
C GLY A 109 20.75 6.19 -12.99
N GLY A 110 20.19 7.40 -12.97
CA GLY A 110 20.43 8.44 -13.99
C GLY A 110 19.73 8.21 -15.33
N LYS A 111 18.79 7.26 -15.43
CA LYS A 111 18.03 6.94 -16.64
C LYS A 111 16.52 6.98 -16.39
N VAL A 112 15.75 7.22 -17.45
CA VAL A 112 14.29 7.18 -17.43
C VAL A 112 13.80 5.75 -17.65
N HIS A 113 12.82 5.32 -16.84
CA HIS A 113 12.18 4.02 -16.94
C HIS A 113 10.67 4.16 -16.91
N ALA A 114 9.97 3.35 -17.70
CA ALA A 114 8.52 3.22 -17.64
C ALA A 114 8.13 2.10 -16.67
N VAL A 115 7.22 2.38 -15.75
CA VAL A 115 6.68 1.40 -14.81
C VAL A 115 5.76 0.43 -15.57
N LEU A 116 6.07 -0.87 -15.51
CA LEU A 116 5.26 -1.92 -16.13
C LEU A 116 4.33 -2.63 -15.15
N GLY A 117 4.60 -2.54 -13.86
CA GLY A 117 3.80 -3.21 -12.83
C GLY A 117 4.57 -3.33 -11.53
N LEU A 118 4.04 -4.14 -10.62
CA LEU A 118 4.60 -4.42 -9.31
C LEU A 118 4.91 -5.91 -9.16
N GLU A 119 5.96 -6.20 -8.42
CA GLU A 119 6.27 -7.52 -7.89
C GLU A 119 6.31 -7.41 -6.37
N CYS A 120 5.41 -8.11 -5.69
CA CYS A 120 5.46 -8.26 -4.24
C CYS A 120 6.57 -9.25 -3.89
N GLU A 121 7.43 -8.90 -2.93
CA GLU A 121 8.26 -9.93 -2.32
C GLU A 121 7.38 -10.78 -1.39
N PRO A 122 7.57 -12.11 -1.38
CA PRO A 122 6.92 -12.95 -0.39
C PRO A 122 7.34 -12.52 1.02
N TYR A 123 6.46 -12.83 1.96
CA TYR A 123 6.48 -12.40 3.34
C TYR A 123 7.67 -13.01 4.12
N ASP A 124 8.89 -12.53 3.90
CA ASP A 124 10.00 -12.83 4.80
C ASP A 124 9.96 -11.85 5.96
N MET A 125 9.49 -12.35 7.11
CA MET A 125 9.27 -11.61 8.37
C MET A 125 10.50 -10.85 8.89
N ASP A 126 11.67 -11.09 8.31
CA ASP A 126 12.96 -10.56 8.71
C ASP A 126 13.37 -9.30 7.92
N ALA A 127 12.73 -9.01 6.78
CA ALA A 127 13.02 -7.84 5.95
C ALA A 127 12.08 -6.68 6.30
N VAL A 128 12.41 -5.98 7.38
CA VAL A 128 11.70 -4.77 7.83
C VAL A 128 12.05 -3.59 6.90
N GLY A 129 11.10 -3.13 6.08
CA GLY A 129 11.33 -2.02 5.15
C GLY A 129 10.06 -1.41 4.54
N TYR A 130 10.13 -0.14 4.19
CA TYR A 130 9.03 0.65 3.62
C TYR A 130 8.70 0.17 2.19
N ALA A 131 7.53 -0.46 2.02
CA ALA A 131 7.02 -1.03 0.76
C ALA A 131 7.82 -2.25 0.25
N THR A 132 7.52 -3.41 0.85
CA THR A 132 8.06 -4.75 0.53
C THR A 132 7.71 -5.20 -0.89
N GLY A 133 8.49 -4.72 -1.85
CA GLY A 133 8.43 -5.16 -3.24
C GLY A 133 9.12 -4.20 -4.22
N TYR A 134 8.99 -4.53 -5.50
CA TYR A 134 9.64 -3.80 -6.58
C TYR A 134 8.64 -3.31 -7.61
N LEU A 135 8.89 -2.10 -8.11
CA LEU A 135 8.41 -1.71 -9.42
C LEU A 135 9.21 -2.46 -10.47
N VAL A 136 8.52 -3.16 -11.36
CA VAL A 136 9.11 -3.72 -12.57
C VAL A 136 9.08 -2.63 -13.61
N CYS A 137 10.25 -2.19 -14.08
CA CYS A 137 10.36 -1.09 -15.01
C CYS A 137 11.11 -1.47 -16.28
N ARG A 138 10.74 -0.83 -17.39
CA ARG A 138 11.43 -0.93 -18.67
C ARG A 138 12.23 0.35 -18.93
N PRO A 139 13.55 0.25 -19.17
CA PRO A 139 14.35 1.42 -19.56
C PRO A 139 13.82 2.06 -20.85
N ALA A 140 13.69 3.39 -20.89
CA ALA A 140 13.19 4.10 -22.06
C ALA A 140 14.09 3.95 -23.31
N ALA A 141 15.40 3.77 -23.10
CA ALA A 141 16.37 3.51 -24.16
C ALA A 141 16.35 2.04 -24.68
N GLY A 142 15.44 1.21 -24.18
CA GLY A 142 15.42 -0.23 -24.43
C GLY A 142 16.39 -1.02 -23.54
N GLY A 143 16.22 -2.34 -23.49
CA GLY A 143 17.05 -3.25 -22.69
C GLY A 143 16.23 -4.19 -21.80
N ALA A 144 16.93 -4.83 -20.85
CA ALA A 144 16.32 -5.73 -19.88
C ALA A 144 15.47 -4.96 -18.86
N LEU A 145 14.46 -5.64 -18.32
CA LEU A 145 13.65 -5.12 -17.22
C LEU A 145 14.52 -4.92 -15.98
N VAL A 146 14.22 -3.87 -15.22
CA VAL A 146 14.87 -3.56 -13.95
C VAL A 146 13.85 -3.59 -12.84
N ARG A 147 14.28 -4.05 -11.66
CA ARG A 147 13.51 -3.98 -10.43
C ARG A 147 13.99 -2.77 -9.64
N VAL A 148 13.06 -1.90 -9.28
CA VAL A 148 13.31 -0.72 -8.45
C VAL A 148 12.50 -0.88 -7.18
N SER A 149 13.13 -0.96 -6.02
CA SER A 149 12.41 -1.02 -4.74
C SER A 149 11.44 0.16 -4.64
N ALA A 150 10.19 -0.07 -4.22
CA ALA A 150 9.20 1.00 -4.16
C ALA A 150 9.66 2.20 -3.30
N GLU A 151 10.38 1.96 -2.21
CA GLU A 151 10.97 3.03 -1.39
C GLU A 151 11.79 4.02 -2.23
N ASN A 152 12.67 3.51 -3.09
CA ASN A 152 13.54 4.34 -3.94
C ASN A 152 12.78 5.05 -5.07
N ALA A 153 11.64 4.52 -5.48
CA ALA A 153 10.83 5.10 -6.56
C ALA A 153 10.09 6.37 -6.11
N THR A 154 9.59 6.41 -4.86
CA THR A 154 8.88 7.58 -4.31
C THR A 154 9.67 8.89 -4.39
N ARG A 155 11.00 8.82 -4.30
CA ARG A 155 11.88 9.99 -4.34
C ARG A 155 12.19 10.47 -5.76
N ARG A 156 11.67 9.80 -6.80
CA ARG A 156 12.15 9.94 -8.19
C ARG A 156 11.06 9.85 -9.25
N VAL A 157 9.79 9.91 -8.86
CA VAL A 157 8.67 10.09 -9.79
C VAL A 157 8.82 11.46 -10.44
N LEU A 158 8.88 11.50 -11.76
CA LEU A 158 8.76 12.76 -12.48
C LEU A 158 7.28 13.16 -12.40
N GLU A 159 6.97 14.29 -11.76
CA GLU A 159 5.72 14.98 -12.04
C GLU A 159 5.78 15.36 -13.53
N LEU A 160 5.07 14.60 -14.38
CA LEU A 160 4.72 15.07 -15.71
C LEU A 160 3.66 16.15 -15.50
N THR A 161 4.12 17.37 -15.19
CA THR A 161 3.31 18.59 -15.24
C THR A 161 2.84 18.87 -16.65
#